data_AF-A0A835Z6B4-F1
#
_entry.id   AF-A0A835Z6B4-F1
#
_cell.length_a   1.000
_cell.length_b   1.000
_cell.length_c   1.000
_cell.angle_alpha   90.00
_cell.angle_beta   90.00
_cell.angle_gamma   90.00
#
_symmetry.space_group_name_H-M   'P 1'
#
loop_
_entity.id
_entity.type
_entity.pdbx_description
1 polymer ?
#
loop_
_entity_poly.entity_id
_entity_poly.type
_entity_poly.pdbx_seq_one_letter_code
_entity_poly.pdbx_strand_id
1 'polypeptide(L)'
;DAEGDDYGWFSEDAYDSESSETSMEAIQREHRNSVSVKCASNCTVEFRAHNPAFILSTKCFDSSTQCFAWGIGGFRIVRIASGSKHAEYQVLASYGDRTWTRWIRSSAFGRFAKACCEQRGWAASTKAWKQIQTTQRLFRCLDVNYLLNKCHMLENFLRLALFDAGDAQPLLELV
;
A
#
# COMPACT_ATOMS: atom_id res chain seq x y z
N ASP A 1 62.08 12.05 35.94
CA ASP A 1 61.24 11.02 35.30
C ASP A 1 59.82 11.18 35.88
N ALA A 2 59.02 12.17 35.50
CA ALA A 2 58.16 12.27 34.29
C ALA A 2 57.31 10.99 34.15
N GLU A 3 55.98 10.97 34.20
CA GLU A 3 54.89 11.71 33.51
C GLU A 3 53.62 11.60 34.40
N GLY A 4 52.57 12.44 34.42
CA GLY A 4 52.00 13.35 33.42
C GLY A 4 50.48 13.11 33.38
N ASP A 5 49.70 13.90 34.10
CA ASP A 5 48.23 13.98 33.92
C ASP A 5 47.95 14.70 32.58
N ASP A 6 47.20 14.12 31.65
CA ASP A 6 46.59 14.90 30.57
C ASP A 6 45.28 14.29 30.03
N TYR A 7 44.29 15.17 29.92
CA TYR A 7 42.94 14.90 29.47
C TYR A 7 42.91 14.88 27.93
N GLY A 8 42.95 13.69 27.36
CA GLY A 8 42.80 13.45 25.92
C GLY A 8 41.35 13.50 25.45
N TRP A 9 40.85 14.72 25.32
CA TRP A 9 39.64 15.16 24.61
C TRP A 9 39.54 14.47 23.23
N PHE A 10 38.60 13.54 23.04
CA PHE A 10 38.30 13.03 21.70
C PHE A 10 37.80 14.19 20.84
N SER A 11 38.62 14.53 19.85
CA SER A 11 38.36 15.59 18.88
C SER A 11 37.13 15.30 18.03
N GLU A 12 36.51 16.42 17.67
CA GLU A 12 35.52 16.66 16.63
C GLU A 12 35.54 15.64 15.47
N ASP A 13 34.45 14.87 15.36
CA ASP A 13 33.84 14.65 14.07
C ASP A 13 32.56 15.47 14.03
N ALA A 14 32.64 16.61 13.34
CA ALA A 14 31.49 17.38 12.92
C ALA A 14 30.59 16.46 12.08
N TYR A 15 29.50 15.98 12.67
CA TYR A 15 28.39 15.42 11.91
C TYR A 15 27.77 16.57 11.11
N ASP A 16 28.20 16.65 9.87
CA ASP A 16 27.65 17.56 8.88
C ASP A 16 26.16 17.29 8.75
N SER A 17 25.38 18.29 9.13
CA SER A 17 23.93 18.29 9.05
C SER A 17 23.52 18.55 7.60
N GLU A 18 23.67 17.56 6.71
CA GLU A 18 22.99 17.59 5.43
C GLU A 18 21.54 17.15 5.58
N SER A 19 20.74 18.13 6.03
CA SER A 19 19.36 18.40 5.62
C SER A 19 18.66 17.28 4.83
N SER A 20 17.98 16.39 5.56
CA SER A 20 16.95 15.50 5.01
C SER A 20 15.67 16.23 4.58
N GLU A 21 15.71 17.55 4.36
CA GLU A 21 14.56 18.36 3.96
C GLU A 21 14.36 18.41 2.44
N THR A 22 15.31 17.91 1.65
CA THR A 22 15.21 17.93 0.17
C THR A 22 14.30 16.86 -0.42
N SER A 23 13.73 15.95 0.37
CA SER A 23 12.93 14.83 -0.17
C SER A 23 11.41 15.05 -0.14
N MET A 24 10.85 15.86 0.75
CA MET A 24 9.39 15.93 0.90
C MET A 24 8.72 16.92 -0.06
N GLU A 25 9.32 18.09 -0.28
CA GLU A 25 8.76 19.06 -1.23
C GLU A 25 8.98 18.67 -2.69
N ALA A 26 10.04 17.89 -2.98
CA ALA A 26 10.35 17.41 -4.33
C ALA A 26 9.30 16.39 -4.79
N ILE A 27 8.93 15.43 -3.93
CA ILE A 27 7.84 14.47 -4.17
C ILE A 27 6.51 15.22 -4.37
N GLN A 28 6.24 16.24 -3.56
CA GLN A 28 5.02 17.04 -3.71
C GLN A 28 4.98 17.88 -5.01
N ARG A 29 6.13 18.36 -5.50
CA ARG A 29 6.21 19.13 -6.76
C ARG A 29 6.02 18.26 -8.01
N GLU A 30 6.53 17.02 -8.04
CA GLU A 30 6.33 16.12 -9.19
C GLU A 30 4.88 15.61 -9.31
N HIS A 31 4.14 15.52 -8.22
CA HIS A 31 2.75 15.04 -8.21
C HIS A 31 1.69 16.08 -8.62
N ARG A 32 2.08 17.29 -9.06
CA ARG A 32 1.15 18.39 -9.37
C ARG A 32 0.49 18.31 -10.76
N ASN A 33 0.85 17.33 -11.59
CA ASN A 33 0.20 17.09 -12.88
C ASN A 33 -0.97 16.11 -12.73
N SER A 34 -2.07 16.56 -12.12
CA SER A 34 -3.32 15.78 -12.08
C SER A 34 -4.04 15.82 -13.43
N VAL A 35 -3.89 14.78 -14.23
CA VAL A 35 -4.73 14.56 -15.40
C VAL A 35 -6.09 14.03 -14.93
N SER A 36 -7.13 14.86 -15.11
CA SER A 36 -8.52 14.46 -14.90
C SER A 36 -8.94 13.45 -15.96
N VAL A 37 -9.02 12.17 -15.58
CA VAL A 37 -9.56 11.11 -16.44
C VAL A 37 -11.02 10.89 -16.06
N LYS A 38 -11.94 11.01 -17.03
CA LYS A 38 -13.35 10.62 -16.85
C LYS A 38 -13.42 9.10 -16.70
N CYS A 39 -13.93 8.63 -15.56
CA CYS A 39 -14.20 7.21 -15.35
C CYS A 39 -15.56 6.83 -15.98
N ALA A 40 -15.79 5.53 -16.23
CA ALA A 40 -16.99 4.99 -16.87
C ALA A 40 -18.31 5.18 -16.07
N SER A 41 -18.22 5.72 -14.86
CA SER A 41 -19.35 6.14 -14.03
C SER A 41 -19.20 7.65 -13.77
N ASN A 42 -20.29 8.36 -13.42
CA ASN A 42 -20.34 9.81 -13.16
C ASN A 42 -19.36 10.29 -12.05
N CYS A 43 -18.06 10.17 -12.32
CA CYS A 43 -16.96 10.25 -11.40
C CYS A 43 -15.74 10.83 -12.12
N THR A 44 -15.06 11.76 -11.48
CA THR A 44 -13.82 12.37 -11.99
C THR A 44 -12.65 11.97 -11.10
N VAL A 45 -11.51 11.63 -11.72
CA VAL A 45 -10.27 11.40 -10.99
C VAL A 45 -9.61 12.76 -10.74
N GLU A 46 -9.44 13.14 -9.48
CA GLU A 46 -8.83 14.42 -9.11
C GLU A 46 -7.33 14.31 -8.83
N PHE A 47 -6.91 13.13 -8.37
CA PHE A 47 -5.53 12.88 -7.99
C PHE A 47 -5.19 11.41 -8.18
N ARG A 48 -3.96 11.14 -8.56
CA ARG A 48 -3.40 9.79 -8.65
C ARG A 48 -1.95 9.84 -8.20
N ALA A 49 -1.55 8.86 -7.40
CA ALA A 49 -0.16 8.63 -7.04
C ALA A 49 0.17 7.15 -7.19
N HIS A 50 1.40 6.88 -7.61
CA HIS A 50 1.95 5.54 -7.67
C HIS A 50 2.45 5.11 -6.30
N ASN A 51 2.44 3.81 -6.03
CA ASN A 51 3.08 3.24 -4.84
C ASN A 51 4.61 3.24 -5.06
N PRO A 52 5.40 4.08 -4.36
CA PRO A 52 6.85 4.14 -4.56
C PRO A 52 7.55 2.86 -4.08
N ALA A 53 6.94 2.11 -3.15
CA ALA A 53 7.45 0.83 -2.66
C ALA A 53 6.61 -0.33 -3.20
N PHE A 54 6.25 -0.29 -4.49
CA PHE A 54 5.49 -1.36 -5.13
C PHE A 54 6.25 -2.69 -5.07
N ILE A 55 5.64 -3.71 -4.46
CA ILE A 55 6.15 -5.08 -4.46
C ILE A 55 5.11 -6.00 -5.10
N LEU A 56 5.54 -6.70 -6.16
CA LEU A 56 4.77 -7.79 -6.74
C LEU A 56 5.04 -9.08 -5.94
N SER A 57 4.06 -9.52 -5.17
CA SER A 57 4.13 -10.76 -4.39
C SER A 57 3.60 -11.94 -5.22
N THR A 58 4.33 -13.05 -5.23
CA THR A 58 3.98 -14.23 -6.04
C THR A 58 4.01 -15.50 -5.20
N LYS A 59 3.04 -16.39 -5.42
CA LYS A 59 2.99 -17.74 -4.84
C LYS A 59 2.51 -18.72 -5.91
N CYS A 60 3.21 -19.84 -6.04
CA CYS A 60 2.76 -20.97 -6.84
C CYS A 60 2.07 -21.95 -5.91
N PHE A 61 0.93 -22.48 -6.33
CA PHE A 61 0.18 -23.45 -5.53
C PHE A 61 0.63 -24.85 -5.93
N ASP A 62 0.85 -25.75 -4.95
CA ASP A 62 1.50 -27.05 -5.15
C ASP A 62 0.80 -27.98 -6.16
N SER A 63 -0.44 -27.68 -6.55
CA SER A 63 -1.25 -28.44 -7.50
C SER A 63 -1.35 -27.83 -8.91
N SER A 64 -0.77 -26.64 -9.15
CA SER A 64 -0.83 -25.97 -10.45
C SER A 64 0.53 -25.47 -10.91
N THR A 65 0.81 -25.60 -12.21
CA THR A 65 1.91 -24.88 -12.90
C THR A 65 1.65 -23.37 -12.98
N GLN A 66 0.59 -22.87 -12.33
CA GLN A 66 0.14 -21.50 -12.41
C GLN A 66 0.45 -20.80 -11.10
N CYS A 67 1.31 -19.79 -11.18
CA CYS A 67 1.59 -18.91 -10.05
C CYS A 67 0.58 -17.78 -10.02
N PHE A 68 0.17 -17.41 -8.81
CA PHE A 68 -0.62 -16.22 -8.57
C PHE A 68 0.31 -15.09 -8.14
N ALA A 69 0.25 -13.98 -8.86
CA ALA A 69 0.99 -12.77 -8.55
C ALA A 69 0.02 -11.63 -8.24
N TRP A 70 0.37 -10.75 -7.32
CA TRP A 70 -0.47 -9.60 -6.98
C TRP A 70 0.34 -8.43 -6.41
N GLY A 71 -0.21 -7.22 -6.51
CA GLY A 71 0.40 -6.03 -5.92
C GLY A 71 -0.52 -4.81 -5.93
N ILE A 72 -0.12 -3.75 -5.22
CA ILE A 72 -0.86 -2.48 -5.14
C ILE A 72 -0.07 -1.40 -5.89
N GLY A 73 -0.51 -1.07 -7.11
CA GLY A 73 0.20 -0.11 -7.99
C GLY A 73 0.12 1.35 -7.53
N GLY A 74 -0.79 1.68 -6.62
CA GLY A 74 -0.98 3.03 -6.10
C GLY A 74 -2.43 3.32 -5.75
N PHE A 75 -2.76 4.60 -5.61
CA PHE A 75 -4.10 5.06 -5.30
C PHE A 75 -4.54 6.22 -6.19
N ARG A 76 -5.85 6.45 -6.22
CA ARG A 76 -6.46 7.63 -6.82
C ARG A 76 -7.57 8.17 -5.94
N ILE A 77 -7.76 9.48 -5.97
CA ILE A 77 -8.88 10.17 -5.34
C ILE A 77 -9.92 10.44 -6.43
N VAL A 78 -11.12 9.93 -6.21
CA VAL A 78 -12.24 10.02 -7.13
C VAL A 78 -13.30 10.90 -6.49
N ARG A 79 -13.82 11.86 -7.24
CA ARG A 79 -15.02 12.62 -6.88
C ARG A 79 -16.20 12.04 -7.62
N ILE A 80 -17.27 11.70 -6.90
CA ILE A 80 -18.54 11.29 -7.48
C ILE A 80 -19.42 12.51 -7.81
N ALA A 81 -20.42 12.37 -8.68
CA ALA A 81 -21.29 13.48 -9.09
C ALA A 81 -21.97 14.23 -7.93
N SER A 82 -22.24 13.57 -6.79
CA SER A 82 -22.77 14.24 -5.60
C SER A 82 -21.74 15.15 -4.88
N GLY A 83 -20.52 15.25 -5.41
CA GLY A 83 -19.44 16.06 -4.86
C GLY A 83 -18.58 15.34 -3.81
N SER A 84 -19.04 14.21 -3.28
CA SER A 84 -18.28 13.40 -2.31
C SER A 84 -17.01 12.81 -2.94
N LYS A 85 -15.99 12.60 -2.12
CA LYS A 85 -14.70 12.04 -2.55
C LYS A 85 -14.42 10.72 -1.84
N HIS A 86 -13.76 9.81 -2.55
CA HIS A 86 -13.24 8.57 -1.97
C HIS A 86 -11.92 8.16 -2.62
N ALA A 87 -11.13 7.39 -1.89
CA ALA A 87 -9.92 6.79 -2.42
C ALA A 87 -10.19 5.40 -3.01
N GLU A 88 -9.55 5.11 -4.13
CA GLU A 88 -9.48 3.79 -4.76
C GLU A 88 -8.02 3.37 -4.90
N TYR A 89 -7.78 2.07 -4.81
CA TYR A 89 -6.46 1.46 -4.86
C TYR A 89 -6.37 0.58 -6.10
N GLN A 90 -5.25 0.69 -6.82
CA GLN A 90 -5.00 -0.12 -7.99
C GLN A 90 -4.51 -1.50 -7.56
N VAL A 91 -5.36 -2.50 -7.70
CA VAL A 91 -5.00 -3.90 -7.52
C VAL A 91 -4.57 -4.46 -8.88
N LEU A 92 -3.37 -5.01 -8.88
CA LEU A 92 -2.79 -5.77 -9.99
C LEU A 92 -2.79 -7.23 -9.57
N ALA A 93 -3.26 -8.13 -10.43
CA ALA A 93 -3.20 -9.56 -10.19
C ALA A 93 -2.92 -10.32 -11.49
N SER A 94 -2.29 -11.49 -11.37
CA SER A 94 -2.04 -12.42 -12.47
C SER A 94 -2.22 -13.85 -11.98
N TYR A 95 -2.83 -14.70 -12.79
CA TYR A 95 -2.96 -16.13 -12.51
C TYR A 95 -3.02 -16.89 -13.84
N GLY A 96 -2.02 -17.73 -14.09
CA GLY A 96 -1.85 -18.39 -15.39
C GLY A 96 -1.64 -17.35 -16.50
N ASP A 97 -2.50 -17.39 -17.52
CA ASP A 97 -2.52 -16.49 -18.69
C ASP A 97 -3.37 -15.22 -18.47
N ARG A 98 -4.04 -15.10 -17.32
CA ARG A 98 -4.96 -14.00 -17.03
C ARG A 98 -4.31 -12.95 -16.16
N THR A 99 -4.47 -11.69 -16.56
CA THR A 99 -4.05 -10.51 -15.79
C THR A 99 -5.22 -9.58 -15.54
N TRP A 100 -5.32 -9.07 -14.32
CA TRP A 100 -6.36 -8.12 -13.91
C TRP A 100 -5.74 -6.84 -13.38
N THR A 101 -6.32 -5.71 -13.77
CA THR A 101 -6.04 -4.40 -13.19
C THR A 101 -7.36 -3.76 -12.79
N ARG A 102 -7.60 -3.59 -11.50
CA ARG A 102 -8.84 -2.97 -10.99
C ARG A 102 -8.56 -1.87 -10.00
N TRP A 103 -9.40 -0.85 -10.06
CA TRP A 103 -9.46 0.20 -9.04
C TRP A 103 -10.58 -0.13 -8.07
N ILE A 104 -10.24 -0.42 -6.81
CA ILE A 104 -11.22 -0.82 -5.81
C ILE A 104 -11.13 0.06 -4.55
N ARG A 105 -12.26 0.26 -3.89
CA ARG A 105 -12.34 1.04 -2.64
C ARG A 105 -11.82 0.23 -1.45
N SER A 106 -11.39 0.93 -0.39
CA SER A 106 -11.02 0.33 0.90
C SER A 106 -12.09 -0.62 1.47
N SER A 107 -13.38 -0.40 1.16
CA SER A 107 -14.47 -1.26 1.61
C SER A 107 -14.50 -2.63 0.94
N ALA A 108 -13.95 -2.77 -0.28
CA ALA A 108 -13.82 -4.07 -0.94
C ALA A 108 -12.82 -4.96 -0.19
N PHE A 109 -11.67 -4.41 0.21
CA PHE A 109 -10.71 -5.10 1.07
C PHE A 109 -11.32 -5.48 2.42
N GLY A 110 -12.19 -4.63 2.99
CA GLY A 110 -12.89 -4.98 4.23
C GLY A 110 -13.85 -6.16 4.11
N ARG A 111 -14.57 -6.27 2.98
CA ARG A 111 -15.40 -7.45 2.68
C ARG A 111 -14.55 -8.70 2.52
N PHE A 112 -13.43 -8.60 1.81
CA PHE A 112 -12.48 -9.70 1.65
C PHE A 112 -11.88 -10.13 2.99
N ALA A 113 -11.42 -9.18 3.81
CA ALA A 113 -10.89 -9.44 5.14
C ALA A 113 -11.91 -10.13 6.06
N LYS A 114 -13.19 -9.74 5.99
CA LYS A 114 -14.27 -10.41 6.71
C LYS A 114 -14.35 -11.90 6.32
N ALA A 115 -14.28 -12.21 5.03
CA ALA A 115 -14.25 -13.59 4.56
C ALA A 115 -12.99 -14.35 5.04
N CYS A 116 -11.82 -13.71 5.03
CA CYS A 116 -10.58 -14.29 5.57
C CYS A 116 -10.70 -14.64 7.07
N CYS A 117 -11.25 -13.72 7.87
CA CYS A 117 -11.39 -13.86 9.31
C CYS A 117 -12.46 -14.89 9.70
N GLU A 118 -13.68 -14.75 9.15
CA GLU A 118 -14.85 -15.47 9.63
C GLU A 118 -15.05 -16.83 8.96
N GLN A 119 -14.63 -16.98 7.70
CA GLN A 119 -14.92 -18.18 6.92
C GLN A 119 -13.71 -19.10 6.76
N ARG A 120 -12.49 -18.52 6.74
CA ARG A 120 -11.28 -19.24 6.32
C ARG A 120 -10.24 -19.42 7.44
N GLY A 121 -10.34 -18.67 8.55
CA GLY A 121 -9.44 -18.80 9.69
C GLY A 121 -7.99 -18.34 9.41
N TRP A 122 -7.80 -17.42 8.46
CA TRP A 122 -6.48 -16.96 8.02
C TRP A 122 -5.84 -16.00 9.03
N ALA A 123 -5.08 -16.55 9.98
CA ALA A 123 -4.58 -15.82 11.14
C ALA A 123 -3.61 -14.67 10.78
N ALA A 124 -2.69 -14.87 9.84
CA ALA A 124 -1.70 -13.86 9.49
C ALA A 124 -2.37 -12.66 8.77
N SER A 125 -3.23 -12.95 7.81
CA SER A 125 -4.06 -11.98 7.11
C SER A 125 -4.96 -11.19 8.05
N THR A 126 -5.59 -11.89 9.00
CA THR A 126 -6.44 -11.29 10.03
C THR A 126 -5.67 -10.30 10.89
N LYS A 127 -4.45 -10.69 11.32
CA LYS A 127 -3.58 -9.80 12.11
C LYS A 127 -3.20 -8.54 11.34
N ALA A 128 -2.84 -8.66 10.07
CA ALA A 128 -2.52 -7.51 9.22
C ALA A 128 -3.73 -6.60 8.96
N TRP A 129 -4.92 -7.17 8.80
CA TRP A 129 -6.15 -6.38 8.69
C TRP A 129 -6.46 -5.61 9.97
N LYS A 130 -6.30 -6.23 11.15
CA LYS A 130 -6.46 -5.53 12.44
C LYS A 130 -5.50 -4.35 12.54
N GLN A 131 -4.26 -4.49 12.09
CA GLN A 131 -3.29 -3.40 12.06
C GLN A 131 -3.79 -2.23 11.18
N ILE A 132 -4.36 -2.51 10.00
CA ILE A 132 -4.99 -1.49 9.16
C ILE A 132 -6.11 -0.76 9.93
N GLN A 133 -6.95 -1.49 10.65
CA GLN A 133 -8.04 -0.91 11.42
C GLN A 133 -7.54 -0.05 12.58
N THR A 134 -6.46 -0.45 13.27
CA THR A 134 -5.88 0.36 14.36
C THR A 134 -5.23 1.65 13.87
N THR A 135 -4.66 1.64 12.66
CA THR A 135 -4.02 2.83 12.05
C THR A 135 -5.01 3.69 11.27
N GLN A 136 -6.28 3.29 11.16
CA GLN A 136 -7.30 4.12 10.52
C GLN A 136 -7.54 5.40 11.33
N ARG A 137 -7.16 6.53 10.74
CA ARG A 137 -7.63 7.84 11.20
C ARG A 137 -9.15 7.89 11.10
N LEU A 138 -9.78 8.55 12.06
CA LEU A 138 -11.24 8.74 12.09
C LEU A 138 -11.69 9.37 10.76
N PHE A 139 -12.51 8.63 10.02
CA PHE A 139 -13.29 9.01 8.84
C PHE A 139 -12.55 9.58 7.61
N ARG A 140 -12.63 8.85 6.48
CA ARG A 140 -12.41 9.34 5.09
C ARG A 140 -11.17 10.24 4.89
N CYS A 141 -10.07 9.96 5.57
CA CYS A 141 -8.82 10.69 5.36
C CYS A 141 -8.35 10.51 3.90
N LEU A 142 -8.19 11.62 3.20
CA LEU A 142 -7.68 11.68 1.82
C LEU A 142 -6.29 12.33 1.75
N ASP A 143 -5.60 12.39 2.89
CA ASP A 143 -4.21 12.82 2.96
C ASP A 143 -3.31 11.87 2.16
N VAL A 144 -2.42 12.43 1.35
CA VAL A 144 -1.59 11.67 0.40
C VAL A 144 -0.68 10.70 1.16
N ASN A 145 -0.02 11.15 2.23
CA ASN A 145 0.88 10.30 3.02
C ASN A 145 0.12 9.16 3.70
N TYR A 146 -1.06 9.44 4.23
CA TYR A 146 -1.95 8.40 4.75
C TYR A 146 -2.32 7.37 3.68
N LEU A 147 -2.68 7.81 2.47
CA LEU A 147 -3.08 6.91 1.39
C LEU A 147 -1.89 6.08 0.85
N LEU A 148 -0.68 6.65 0.80
CA LEU A 148 0.55 5.92 0.49
C LEU A 148 0.84 4.86 1.54
N ASN A 149 0.85 5.23 2.82
CA ASN A 149 1.05 4.27 3.90
C ASN A 149 -0.02 3.17 3.87
N LYS A 150 -1.27 3.52 3.56
CA LYS A 150 -2.36 2.57 3.41
C LYS A 150 -2.14 1.62 2.22
N CYS A 151 -1.52 2.05 1.13
CA CYS A 151 -1.10 1.13 0.06
C CYS A 151 -0.15 0.06 0.61
N HIS A 152 0.89 0.43 1.37
CA HIS A 152 1.82 -0.53 1.97
C HIS A 152 1.12 -1.50 2.93
N MET A 153 0.18 -1.02 3.75
CA MET A 153 -0.54 -1.89 4.67
C MET A 153 -1.46 -2.86 3.94
N LEU A 154 -2.15 -2.40 2.89
CA LEU A 154 -2.99 -3.26 2.03
C LEU A 154 -2.12 -4.29 1.27
N GLU A 155 -0.95 -3.87 0.81
CA GLU A 155 0.05 -4.73 0.18
C GLU A 155 0.55 -5.81 1.15
N ASN A 156 0.83 -5.45 2.39
CA ASN A 156 1.18 -6.43 3.40
C ASN A 156 0.02 -7.41 3.70
N PHE A 157 -1.21 -6.89 3.77
CA PHE A 157 -2.39 -7.68 4.05
C PHE A 157 -2.65 -8.77 3.00
N LEU A 158 -2.72 -8.45 1.70
CA LEU A 158 -2.99 -9.53 0.74
C LEU A 158 -1.77 -10.41 0.48
N ARG A 159 -0.56 -10.01 0.91
CA ARG A 159 0.65 -10.84 0.80
C ARG A 159 0.49 -12.00 1.76
N LEU A 160 0.10 -11.68 2.98
CA LEU A 160 -0.23 -12.67 3.99
C LEU A 160 -1.47 -13.48 3.58
N ALA A 161 -2.46 -12.88 2.90
CA ALA A 161 -3.61 -13.63 2.36
C ALA A 161 -3.21 -14.62 1.27
N LEU A 162 -2.28 -14.25 0.40
CA LEU A 162 -1.71 -15.14 -0.59
C LEU A 162 -1.01 -16.33 0.07
N PHE A 163 -0.22 -16.09 1.13
CA PHE A 163 0.47 -17.16 1.86
C PHE A 163 -0.49 -18.05 2.68
N ASP A 164 -1.51 -17.46 3.31
CA ASP A 164 -2.54 -18.20 4.06
C ASP A 164 -3.46 -19.03 3.13
N ALA A 165 -3.66 -18.60 1.88
CA ALA A 165 -4.53 -19.29 0.94
C ALA A 165 -3.95 -20.64 0.49
N GLY A 166 -4.76 -21.69 0.48
CA GLY A 166 -4.40 -23.00 -0.10
C GLY A 166 -4.51 -23.04 -1.63
N ASP A 167 -5.31 -22.15 -2.22
CA ASP A 167 -5.52 -22.03 -3.66
C ASP A 167 -5.78 -20.56 -4.07
N ALA A 168 -5.89 -20.31 -5.38
CA ALA A 168 -6.09 -18.97 -5.92
C ALA A 168 -7.55 -18.46 -5.85
N GLN A 169 -8.55 -19.33 -5.62
CA GLN A 169 -9.97 -18.98 -5.80
C GLN A 169 -10.42 -17.81 -4.91
N PRO A 170 -10.13 -17.78 -3.60
CA PRO A 170 -10.45 -16.63 -2.76
C PRO A 170 -9.87 -15.31 -3.26
N LEU A 171 -8.65 -15.34 -3.80
CA LEU A 171 -7.94 -14.14 -4.23
C LEU A 171 -8.54 -13.56 -5.51
N LEU A 172 -9.08 -14.44 -6.37
CA LEU A 172 -9.79 -14.04 -7.58
C LEU A 172 -11.10 -13.30 -7.28
N GLU A 173 -11.73 -13.48 -6.11
CA GLU A 173 -12.93 -12.74 -5.70
C GLU A 173 -12.68 -11.23 -5.55
N LEU A 174 -11.42 -10.82 -5.38
CA LEU A 174 -11.04 -9.41 -5.25
C LEU A 174 -10.84 -8.71 -6.61
N VAL A 175 -10.64 -9.48 -7.70
CA VAL A 175 -10.21 -8.98 -9.01
C VAL A 175 -11.13 -9.32 -10.18
#